data_AF-A0A8H5MI33-F1
#
_entry.id   AF-A0A8H5MI33-F1
#
_cell.length_a   1.000
_cell.length_b   1.000
_cell.length_c   1.000
_cell.angle_alpha   90.00
_cell.angle_beta   90.00
_cell.angle_gamma   90.00
#
_symmetry.space_group_name_H-M   'P 1'
#
loop_
_entity.id
_entity.type
_entity.pdbx_description
1 polymer ?
#
loop_
_entity_poly.entity_id
_entity_poly.type
_entity_poly.pdbx_seq_one_letter_code
_entity_poly.pdbx_strand_id
1 'polypeptide(L)'
;MEDTIVFHPQLTKADALILEGLRQDMKDSSSSNAETSTSAPTARDEELLRHLQAMNDSKDAHFEPSVTTNWDIDQIKLPLFLEKTVLRPYIRLARSVVRVETDVIMLTHLLLYFSTTIPSAIFLFTNFTWIHGILHFVMQFSYMGAYTLLMHQHIHMRGVLDKKFAIFDHLFPYILDPLMGHTWNSYFYHHVKHHHVEGNGPNDLSSTIRYQRDSLLHFLHYVGRFFFLVWADLPVYFIRNGKVMTGLKAGFWEFSNYAFLITMFNLHRNATFCVFLMPLLLLRLGLMAGNWGQHAFVDDVDPDSDYRSSITLIDVASNRFCYNDGYHTSHHLNPLRHWREHPVSFQKTKHTYASQHALVFHDIDYMMVTVRLMMKDYKTLARCLVPMGEQIAMSLDERAAMLETKTRRFTEEEIQKKFKKYSETISDIAKDVIRLLEEEKATVGVAESLTGGSIMAALTAVEGASSVCRGGIVSYSTGIKVNILGVSQSIITKHGAVNGEVAEQMAAGARSITTLDTPTTWGISTTGVAGPVTEEGKAPGTVIIGISRAGQDRAFGPF
;
A
#
# COMPACT_ATOMS: atom_id res chain seq x y z
N MET A 1 -7.98 29.05 18.14
CA MET A 1 -7.88 28.06 17.05
C MET A 1 -9.22 27.35 17.03
N GLU A 2 -9.94 27.40 15.90
CA GLU A 2 -11.02 26.44 15.68
C GLU A 2 -10.43 25.04 15.86
N ASP A 3 -11.15 24.14 16.54
CA ASP A 3 -10.77 22.74 16.64
C ASP A 3 -10.66 22.21 15.21
N THR A 4 -9.42 22.14 14.69
CA THR A 4 -9.17 21.85 13.27
C THR A 4 -9.54 20.41 12.95
N ILE A 5 -9.59 19.57 13.99
CA ILE A 5 -9.92 18.15 13.91
C ILE A 5 -11.31 17.92 14.52
N VAL A 6 -12.23 17.42 13.69
CA VAL A 6 -13.55 16.93 14.08
C VAL A 6 -13.48 15.40 14.16
N PHE A 7 -14.18 14.79 15.12
CA PHE A 7 -14.25 13.33 15.27
C PHE A 7 -15.59 12.82 14.76
N HIS A 8 -15.58 11.96 13.74
CA HIS A 8 -16.79 11.30 13.30
C HIS A 8 -17.26 10.23 14.31
N PRO A 9 -18.57 10.12 14.61
CA PRO A 9 -19.08 9.16 15.60
C PRO A 9 -18.92 7.68 15.21
N GLN A 10 -18.54 7.39 13.96
CA GLN A 10 -18.36 6.04 13.42
C GLN A 10 -16.89 5.68 13.15
N LEU A 11 -15.95 6.48 13.68
CA LEU A 11 -14.52 6.19 13.63
C LEU A 11 -14.19 4.77 14.08
N THR A 12 -13.20 4.14 13.45
CA THR A 12 -12.61 2.94 14.03
C THR A 12 -11.87 3.31 15.32
N LYS A 13 -11.76 2.39 16.28
CA LYS A 13 -11.00 2.66 17.52
C LYS A 13 -9.55 3.07 17.23
N ALA A 14 -8.93 2.43 16.24
CA ALA A 14 -7.57 2.75 15.81
C ALA A 14 -7.46 4.18 15.25
N ASP A 15 -8.37 4.57 14.35
CA ASP A 15 -8.37 5.91 13.77
C ASP A 15 -8.64 6.99 14.82
N ALA A 16 -9.59 6.75 15.75
CA ALA A 16 -9.87 7.67 16.84
C ALA A 16 -8.64 7.91 17.73
N LEU A 17 -7.89 6.85 18.05
CA LEU A 17 -6.67 6.95 18.85
C LEU A 17 -5.54 7.71 18.11
N ILE A 18 -5.35 7.44 16.82
CA ILE A 18 -4.36 8.15 15.99
C ILE A 18 -4.71 9.64 15.88
N LEU A 19 -5.98 9.94 15.60
CA LEU A 19 -6.44 11.31 15.41
C LEU A 19 -6.33 12.13 16.70
N GLU A 20 -6.61 11.53 17.86
CA GLU A 20 -6.39 12.16 19.16
C GLU A 20 -4.90 12.44 19.41
N GLY A 21 -4.02 11.50 19.06
CA GLY A 21 -2.56 11.68 19.13
C GLY A 21 -2.09 12.87 18.29
N LEU A 22 -2.53 12.94 17.03
CA LEU A 22 -2.20 14.04 16.11
C LEU A 22 -2.74 15.39 16.62
N ARG A 23 -3.96 15.41 17.15
CA ARG A 23 -4.55 16.63 17.75
C ARG A 23 -3.70 17.15 18.91
N GLN A 24 -3.16 16.24 19.72
CA GLN A 24 -2.31 16.64 20.84
C GLN A 24 -0.94 17.13 20.35
N ASP A 25 -0.33 16.50 19.34
CA ASP A 25 0.91 16.97 18.73
C ASP A 25 0.78 18.42 18.23
N MET A 26 -0.34 18.75 17.58
CA MET A 26 -0.62 20.11 17.09
C MET A 26 -0.68 21.13 18.24
N LYS A 27 -1.30 20.76 19.37
CA LYS A 27 -1.35 21.61 20.57
C LYS A 27 0.06 21.82 21.15
N ASP A 28 0.83 20.75 21.26
CA ASP A 28 2.19 20.76 21.81
C ASP A 28 3.11 21.67 20.96
N SER A 29 3.05 21.56 19.62
CA SER A 29 3.80 22.42 18.69
C SER A 29 3.39 23.90 18.72
N SER A 30 2.13 24.22 19.01
CA SER A 30 1.69 25.61 19.13
C SER A 30 2.13 26.31 20.42
N SER A 31 2.49 25.51 21.44
CA SER A 31 2.89 25.98 22.77
C SER A 31 4.41 26.12 22.96
N SER A 32 5.19 25.55 22.05
CA SER A 32 6.66 25.56 22.06
C SER A 32 7.18 26.46 20.93
N ASN A 33 8.23 27.26 21.18
CA ASN A 33 8.93 27.94 20.07
C ASN A 33 9.44 26.84 19.13
N ALA A 34 8.98 26.89 17.88
CA ALA A 34 8.97 25.83 16.87
C ALA A 34 10.33 25.26 16.43
N GLU A 35 11.43 25.51 17.15
CA GLU A 35 12.79 25.11 16.77
C GLU A 35 13.27 23.80 17.41
N THR A 36 12.48 23.15 18.27
CA THR A 36 12.88 21.90 18.95
C THR A 36 11.77 20.84 18.98
N SER A 37 11.24 20.40 17.83
CA SER A 37 10.53 19.12 17.79
C SER A 37 11.56 18.00 17.56
N THR A 38 11.95 17.33 18.64
CA THR A 38 12.84 16.17 18.59
C THR A 38 12.25 15.09 17.67
N SER A 39 13.07 14.53 16.77
CA SER A 39 12.71 13.45 15.84
C SER A 39 12.47 12.09 16.52
N ALA A 40 12.41 12.04 17.84
CA ALA A 40 12.30 10.81 18.62
C ALA A 40 10.84 10.59 19.06
N PRO A 41 10.34 9.32 19.04
CA PRO A 41 9.02 9.00 19.56
C PRO A 41 8.86 9.44 21.02
N THR A 42 7.70 10.00 21.35
CA THR A 42 7.37 10.33 22.74
C THR A 42 6.91 9.09 23.51
N ALA A 43 6.95 9.10 24.85
CA ALA A 43 6.39 8.02 25.66
C ALA A 43 4.90 7.75 25.34
N ARG A 44 4.15 8.82 25.00
CA ARG A 44 2.76 8.75 24.52
C ARG A 44 2.66 7.98 23.20
N ASP A 45 3.58 8.24 22.27
CA ASP A 45 3.61 7.55 20.97
C ASP A 45 3.91 6.05 21.12
N GLU A 46 4.80 5.69 22.04
CA GLU A 46 5.10 4.28 22.36
C GLU A 46 3.94 3.56 23.05
N GLU A 47 3.20 4.25 23.92
CA GLU A 47 1.99 3.70 24.55
C GLU A 47 0.87 3.49 23.52
N LEU A 48 0.62 4.48 22.67
CA LEU A 48 -0.35 4.38 21.57
C LEU A 48 0.02 3.23 20.62
N LEU A 49 1.29 3.12 20.23
CA LEU A 49 1.76 2.05 19.35
C LEU A 49 1.53 0.66 19.97
N ARG A 50 1.84 0.49 21.27
CA ARG A 50 1.58 -0.76 21.99
C ARG A 50 0.08 -1.09 22.02
N HIS A 51 -0.77 -0.10 22.25
CA HIS A 51 -2.22 -0.29 22.26
C HIS A 51 -2.75 -0.73 20.89
N LEU A 52 -2.30 -0.09 19.80
CA LEU A 52 -2.67 -0.47 18.44
C LEU A 52 -2.25 -1.91 18.11
N GLN A 53 -1.03 -2.31 18.51
CA GLN A 53 -0.53 -3.67 18.32
C GLN A 53 -1.34 -4.71 19.13
N ALA A 54 -1.69 -4.40 20.37
CA ALA A 54 -2.48 -5.28 21.23
C ALA A 54 -3.87 -5.60 20.64
N MET A 55 -4.49 -4.64 19.93
CA MET A 55 -5.78 -4.87 19.26
C MET A 55 -5.71 -5.88 18.10
N ASN A 56 -4.51 -6.16 17.57
CA ASN A 56 -4.29 -7.09 16.44
C ASN A 56 -3.71 -8.44 16.86
N ASP A 57 -3.12 -8.56 18.06
CA ASP A 57 -2.56 -9.83 18.56
C ASP A 57 -3.64 -10.71 19.19
N SER A 58 -3.95 -11.86 18.58
CA SER A 58 -4.99 -12.78 19.07
C SER A 58 -4.72 -13.39 20.45
N LYS A 59 -3.52 -13.21 21.00
CA LYS A 59 -3.12 -13.62 22.35
C LYS A 59 -3.27 -12.52 23.40
N ASP A 60 -3.44 -11.26 22.99
CA ASP A 60 -3.62 -10.15 23.92
C ASP A 60 -5.07 -10.08 24.44
N ALA A 61 -5.24 -9.53 25.64
CA ALA A 61 -6.55 -9.34 26.25
C ALA A 61 -7.39 -8.25 25.54
N HIS A 62 -6.73 -7.32 24.84
CA HIS A 62 -7.37 -6.23 24.08
C HIS A 62 -7.72 -6.62 22.64
N PHE A 63 -7.43 -7.87 22.24
CA PHE A 63 -7.76 -8.36 20.91
C PHE A 63 -9.24 -8.28 20.60
N GLU A 64 -9.58 -7.65 19.48
CA GLU A 64 -10.96 -7.55 19.01
C GLU A 64 -11.05 -7.84 17.50
N PRO A 65 -11.71 -8.93 17.08
CA PRO A 65 -11.91 -9.18 15.66
C PRO A 65 -12.96 -8.22 15.09
N SER A 66 -12.81 -7.85 13.83
CA SER A 66 -13.80 -7.02 13.14
C SER A 66 -14.92 -7.91 12.65
N VAL A 67 -16.15 -7.69 13.13
CA VAL A 67 -17.31 -8.58 12.84
C VAL A 67 -18.33 -7.90 11.94
N THR A 68 -18.54 -6.59 12.12
CA THR A 68 -19.47 -5.79 11.32
C THR A 68 -18.77 -4.52 10.84
N THR A 69 -19.26 -3.91 9.76
CA THR A 69 -18.77 -2.62 9.26
C THR A 69 -19.42 -1.42 9.92
N ASN A 70 -20.44 -1.59 10.77
CA ASN A 70 -21.14 -0.46 11.39
C ASN A 70 -20.75 -0.30 12.87
N TRP A 71 -20.51 -1.39 13.58
CA TRP A 71 -20.30 -1.38 15.02
C TRP A 71 -19.12 -2.25 15.44
N ASP A 72 -18.36 -1.73 16.41
CA ASP A 72 -17.40 -2.53 17.17
C ASP A 72 -18.17 -3.48 18.11
N ILE A 73 -17.55 -4.55 18.58
CA ILE A 73 -18.25 -5.61 19.32
C ILE A 73 -18.85 -5.07 20.62
N ASP A 74 -18.14 -4.18 21.31
CA ASP A 74 -18.60 -3.53 22.54
C ASP A 74 -19.77 -2.55 22.32
N GLN A 75 -19.97 -2.08 21.09
CA GLN A 75 -21.09 -1.22 20.72
C GLN A 75 -22.35 -2.01 20.35
N ILE A 76 -22.22 -3.31 20.07
CA ILE A 76 -23.34 -4.18 19.71
C ILE A 76 -24.17 -4.50 20.96
N LYS A 77 -25.31 -3.82 21.11
CA LYS A 77 -26.26 -4.06 22.21
C LYS A 77 -27.27 -5.15 21.84
N LEU A 78 -26.92 -6.40 22.13
CA LEU A 78 -27.83 -7.56 21.99
C LEU A 78 -28.38 -8.02 23.35
N PRO A 79 -29.60 -8.59 23.39
CA PRO A 79 -30.05 -9.37 24.54
C PRO A 79 -29.01 -10.45 24.90
N LEU A 80 -28.72 -10.61 26.20
CA LEU A 80 -27.67 -11.52 26.70
C LEU A 80 -27.78 -12.94 26.14
N PHE A 81 -29.00 -13.41 25.91
CA PHE A 81 -29.25 -14.70 25.27
C PHE A 81 -28.66 -14.75 23.85
N LEU A 82 -28.99 -13.79 22.97
CA LEU A 82 -28.50 -13.75 21.59
C LEU A 82 -26.98 -13.54 21.52
N GLU A 83 -26.42 -12.73 22.43
CA GLU A 83 -24.97 -12.55 22.50
C GLU A 83 -24.25 -13.88 22.82
N LYS A 84 -24.75 -14.63 23.80
CA LYS A 84 -24.17 -15.91 24.24
C LYS A 84 -24.44 -17.06 23.28
N THR A 85 -25.62 -17.12 22.65
CA THR A 85 -26.03 -18.26 21.82
C THR A 85 -25.78 -18.07 20.33
N VAL A 86 -25.69 -16.83 19.84
CA VAL A 86 -25.52 -16.53 18.41
C VAL A 86 -24.18 -15.86 18.15
N LEU A 87 -23.96 -14.65 18.69
CA LEU A 87 -22.83 -13.81 18.32
C LEU A 87 -21.48 -14.43 18.74
N ARG A 88 -21.32 -14.80 20.01
CA ARG A 88 -20.05 -15.36 20.52
C ARG A 88 -19.71 -16.72 19.89
N PRO A 89 -20.65 -17.67 19.71
CA PRO A 89 -20.38 -18.90 18.96
C PRO A 89 -20.00 -18.62 17.49
N TYR A 90 -20.68 -17.69 16.81
CA TYR A 90 -20.33 -17.29 15.45
C TYR A 90 -18.90 -16.75 15.37
N ILE A 91 -18.53 -15.79 16.22
CA ILE A 91 -17.17 -15.20 16.22
C ILE A 91 -16.10 -16.28 16.43
N ARG A 92 -16.31 -17.20 17.38
CA ARG A 92 -15.36 -18.30 17.62
C ARG A 92 -15.20 -19.21 16.41
N LEU A 93 -16.30 -19.57 15.75
CA LEU A 93 -16.26 -20.36 14.53
C LEU A 93 -15.57 -19.60 13.40
N ALA A 94 -16.00 -18.36 13.16
CA ALA A 94 -15.52 -17.52 12.07
C ALA A 94 -14.01 -17.27 12.16
N ARG A 95 -13.46 -17.03 13.36
CA ARG A 95 -12.02 -16.90 13.61
C ARG A 95 -11.21 -18.12 13.15
N SER A 96 -11.80 -19.33 13.21
CA SER A 96 -11.15 -20.56 12.74
C SER A 96 -11.26 -20.79 11.23
N VAL A 97 -12.09 -20.00 10.54
CA VAL A 97 -12.37 -20.08 9.10
C VAL A 97 -11.62 -19.01 8.32
N VAL A 98 -11.51 -17.80 8.87
CA VAL A 98 -10.76 -16.71 8.26
C VAL A 98 -9.26 -16.93 8.39
N ARG A 99 -8.49 -16.34 7.47
CA ARG A 99 -7.04 -16.51 7.43
C ARG A 99 -6.31 -15.78 8.55
N VAL A 100 -6.76 -14.57 8.85
CA VAL A 100 -6.26 -13.74 9.96
C VAL A 100 -7.43 -13.57 10.92
N GLU A 101 -7.22 -13.85 12.20
CA GLU A 101 -8.32 -13.91 13.18
C GLU A 101 -9.09 -12.59 13.33
N THR A 102 -8.49 -11.48 12.93
CA THR A 102 -9.13 -10.16 12.90
C THR A 102 -10.21 -10.01 11.82
N ASP A 103 -10.22 -10.87 10.81
CA ASP A 103 -10.92 -10.66 9.53
C ASP A 103 -12.29 -11.36 9.47
N VAL A 104 -12.93 -11.59 10.62
CA VAL A 104 -14.28 -12.19 10.71
C VAL A 104 -15.29 -11.49 9.78
N ILE A 105 -15.12 -10.19 9.55
CA ILE A 105 -15.91 -9.37 8.65
C ILE A 105 -15.86 -9.85 7.19
N MET A 106 -14.73 -10.39 6.74
CA MET A 106 -14.60 -10.90 5.37
C MET A 106 -15.51 -12.12 5.17
N LEU A 107 -15.51 -13.05 6.13
CA LEU A 107 -16.44 -14.19 6.11
C LEU A 107 -17.90 -13.72 6.25
N THR A 108 -18.17 -12.72 7.09
CA THR A 108 -19.51 -12.15 7.27
C THR A 108 -20.06 -11.64 5.94
N HIS A 109 -19.25 -10.90 5.17
CA HIS A 109 -19.60 -10.43 3.84
C HIS A 109 -19.78 -11.56 2.83
N LEU A 110 -18.90 -12.57 2.81
CA LEU A 110 -19.09 -13.72 1.94
C LEU A 110 -20.43 -14.42 2.23
N LEU A 111 -20.75 -14.69 3.49
CA LEU A 111 -22.05 -15.27 3.86
C LEU A 111 -23.22 -14.39 3.41
N LEU A 112 -23.09 -13.06 3.56
CA LEU A 112 -24.09 -12.11 3.09
C LEU A 112 -24.28 -12.19 1.58
N TYR A 113 -23.22 -12.15 0.78
CA TYR A 113 -23.30 -12.16 -0.68
C TYR A 113 -23.84 -13.48 -1.22
N PHE A 114 -23.41 -14.61 -0.65
CA PHE A 114 -23.91 -15.93 -1.05
C PHE A 114 -25.38 -16.15 -0.66
N SER A 115 -25.86 -15.52 0.42
CA SER A 115 -27.27 -15.64 0.85
C SER A 115 -28.22 -14.60 0.23
N THR A 116 -27.69 -13.53 -0.36
CA THR A 116 -28.50 -12.43 -0.91
C THR A 116 -28.26 -12.20 -2.40
N THR A 117 -27.05 -11.79 -2.79
CA THR A 117 -26.69 -11.47 -4.18
C THR A 117 -26.96 -12.64 -5.13
N ILE A 118 -26.50 -13.85 -4.79
CA ILE A 118 -26.65 -15.02 -5.68
C ILE A 118 -28.12 -15.43 -5.86
N PRO A 119 -28.92 -15.69 -4.80
CA PRO A 119 -30.32 -16.04 -4.97
C PRO A 119 -31.12 -14.95 -5.69
N SER A 120 -30.83 -13.68 -5.39
CA SER A 120 -31.47 -12.52 -6.02
C SER A 120 -31.19 -12.48 -7.53
N ALA A 121 -29.94 -12.70 -7.94
CA ALA A 121 -29.56 -12.79 -9.35
C ALA A 121 -30.24 -13.97 -10.05
N ILE A 122 -30.20 -15.17 -9.48
CA ILE A 122 -30.86 -16.37 -10.05
C ILE A 122 -32.35 -16.13 -10.23
N PHE A 123 -33.01 -15.53 -9.24
CA PHE A 123 -34.42 -15.22 -9.31
C PHE A 123 -34.72 -14.21 -10.43
N LEU A 124 -33.89 -13.17 -10.62
CA LEU A 124 -34.07 -12.24 -11.73
C LEU A 124 -33.98 -12.88 -13.11
N PHE A 125 -33.15 -13.92 -13.28
CA PHE A 125 -33.06 -14.66 -14.53
C PHE A 125 -34.21 -15.63 -14.79
N THR A 126 -35.00 -15.96 -13.76
CA THR A 126 -36.14 -16.89 -13.87
C THR A 126 -37.49 -16.18 -13.80
N ASN A 127 -37.60 -15.09 -13.03
CA ASN A 127 -38.82 -14.37 -12.69
C ASN A 127 -38.57 -12.86 -12.67
N PHE A 128 -38.15 -12.31 -13.80
CA PHE A 128 -37.78 -10.90 -13.87
C PHE A 128 -38.96 -9.96 -13.57
N THR A 129 -38.72 -9.02 -12.65
CA THR A 129 -39.54 -7.81 -12.49
C THR A 129 -38.63 -6.60 -12.33
N TRP A 130 -39.07 -5.44 -12.80
CA TRP A 130 -38.29 -4.20 -12.64
C TRP A 130 -38.14 -3.78 -11.18
N ILE A 131 -39.14 -4.01 -10.34
CA ILE A 131 -39.06 -3.71 -8.91
C ILE A 131 -37.94 -4.51 -8.27
N HIS A 132 -37.89 -5.83 -8.50
CA HIS A 132 -36.78 -6.65 -7.99
C HIS A 132 -35.45 -6.26 -8.65
N GLY A 133 -35.43 -5.95 -9.95
CA GLY A 133 -34.22 -5.46 -10.63
C GLY A 133 -33.62 -4.23 -9.96
N ILE A 134 -34.46 -3.26 -9.59
CA ILE A 134 -34.06 -2.03 -8.87
C ILE A 134 -33.59 -2.36 -7.45
N LEU A 135 -34.33 -3.21 -6.71
CA LEU A 135 -33.96 -3.60 -5.35
C LEU A 135 -32.63 -4.38 -5.32
N HIS A 136 -32.43 -5.30 -6.26
CA HIS A 136 -31.18 -6.02 -6.46
C HIS A 136 -30.04 -5.04 -6.73
N PHE A 137 -30.26 -4.08 -7.62
CA PHE A 137 -29.27 -3.07 -7.94
C PHE A 137 -28.89 -2.20 -6.74
N VAL A 138 -29.86 -1.70 -5.97
CA VAL A 138 -29.60 -0.90 -4.75
C VAL A 138 -28.78 -1.70 -3.72
N MET A 139 -29.16 -2.96 -3.50
CA MET A 139 -28.40 -3.88 -2.65
C MET A 139 -26.97 -4.06 -3.17
N GLN A 140 -26.81 -4.33 -4.47
CA GLN A 140 -25.50 -4.59 -5.07
C GLN A 140 -24.58 -3.36 -5.01
N PHE A 141 -25.13 -2.17 -5.27
CA PHE A 141 -24.41 -0.92 -5.13
C PHE A 141 -23.90 -0.71 -3.69
N SER A 142 -24.69 -1.06 -2.68
CA SER A 142 -24.26 -0.98 -1.27
C SER A 142 -23.13 -1.94 -0.91
N TYR A 143 -22.99 -3.05 -1.64
CA TYR A 143 -21.95 -4.07 -1.41
C TYR A 143 -20.67 -3.82 -2.22
N MET A 144 -20.77 -3.08 -3.33
CA MET A 144 -19.71 -2.95 -4.32
C MET A 144 -18.38 -2.43 -3.73
N GLY A 145 -18.45 -1.42 -2.85
CA GLY A 145 -17.27 -0.88 -2.16
C GLY A 145 -16.60 -1.94 -1.29
N ALA A 146 -17.32 -2.46 -0.29
CA ALA A 146 -16.81 -3.46 0.64
C ALA A 146 -16.32 -4.75 -0.07
N TYR A 147 -16.99 -5.19 -1.14
CA TYR A 147 -16.53 -6.33 -1.94
C TYR A 147 -15.24 -6.02 -2.70
N THR A 148 -15.14 -4.84 -3.31
CA THR A 148 -13.94 -4.43 -4.06
C THR A 148 -12.71 -4.40 -3.17
N LEU A 149 -12.85 -3.87 -1.95
CA LEU A 149 -11.74 -3.85 -1.00
C LEU A 149 -11.49 -5.22 -0.35
N LEU A 150 -12.51 -6.08 -0.22
CA LEU A 150 -12.28 -7.49 0.13
C LEU A 150 -11.43 -8.17 -0.96
N MET A 151 -11.70 -7.91 -2.24
CA MET A 151 -10.92 -8.43 -3.35
C MET A 151 -9.51 -7.85 -3.41
N HIS A 152 -9.33 -6.58 -3.06
CA HIS A 152 -8.01 -5.96 -2.88
C HIS A 152 -7.19 -6.73 -1.83
N GLN A 153 -7.77 -6.99 -0.65
CA GLN A 153 -7.13 -7.80 0.39
C GLN A 153 -6.88 -9.25 -0.04
N HIS A 154 -7.85 -9.89 -0.70
CA HIS A 154 -7.72 -11.25 -1.22
C HIS A 154 -6.54 -11.38 -2.18
N ILE A 155 -6.40 -10.45 -3.10
CA ILE A 155 -5.35 -10.45 -4.12
C ILE A 155 -3.97 -10.24 -3.50
N HIS A 156 -3.80 -9.23 -2.63
CA HIS A 156 -2.52 -8.92 -2.02
C HIS A 156 -2.08 -10.00 -1.03
N MET A 157 -3.00 -10.44 -0.17
CA MET A 157 -2.69 -11.46 0.84
C MET A 157 -2.64 -12.87 0.25
N ARG A 158 -3.20 -13.10 -0.95
CA ARG A 158 -3.36 -14.41 -1.62
C ARG A 158 -4.43 -15.29 -0.94
N GLY A 159 -5.57 -14.69 -0.62
CA GLY A 159 -6.70 -15.35 0.03
C GLY A 159 -7.08 -14.75 1.37
N VAL A 160 -8.36 -14.81 1.72
CA VAL A 160 -8.93 -14.25 2.97
C VAL A 160 -9.38 -15.33 3.96
N LEU A 161 -9.49 -16.59 3.50
CA LEU A 161 -9.83 -17.73 4.35
C LEU A 161 -8.62 -18.62 4.67
N ASP A 162 -8.75 -19.39 5.76
CA ASP A 162 -7.76 -20.39 6.15
C ASP A 162 -7.51 -21.40 5.03
N LYS A 163 -6.30 -21.95 4.96
CA LYS A 163 -5.87 -22.88 3.90
C LYS A 163 -6.78 -24.11 3.77
N LYS A 164 -7.46 -24.54 4.84
CA LYS A 164 -8.45 -25.63 4.79
C LYS A 164 -9.62 -25.33 3.85
N PHE A 165 -9.91 -24.06 3.62
CA PHE A 165 -10.97 -23.57 2.74
C PHE A 165 -10.44 -23.04 1.41
N ALA A 166 -9.17 -23.32 1.05
CA ALA A 166 -8.51 -22.77 -0.13
C ALA A 166 -9.27 -22.98 -1.45
N ILE A 167 -9.98 -24.11 -1.60
CA ILE A 167 -10.81 -24.36 -2.78
C ILE A 167 -11.93 -23.31 -2.89
N PHE A 168 -12.67 -23.09 -1.81
CA PHE A 168 -13.74 -22.10 -1.79
C PHE A 168 -13.18 -20.67 -1.94
N ASP A 169 -12.09 -20.37 -1.22
CA ASP A 169 -11.39 -19.08 -1.27
C ASP A 169 -10.88 -18.75 -2.69
N HIS A 170 -10.48 -19.75 -3.46
CA HIS A 170 -10.06 -19.57 -4.85
C HIS A 170 -11.24 -19.43 -5.83
N LEU A 171 -12.37 -20.07 -5.55
CA LEU A 171 -13.50 -20.16 -6.47
C LEU A 171 -14.52 -19.03 -6.32
N PHE A 172 -14.72 -18.48 -5.12
CA PHE A 172 -15.75 -17.46 -4.91
C PHE A 172 -15.61 -16.22 -5.83
N PRO A 173 -14.39 -15.71 -6.15
CA PRO A 173 -14.28 -14.54 -7.02
C PRO A 173 -14.85 -14.81 -8.42
N TYR A 174 -14.69 -16.03 -8.94
CA TYR A 174 -15.25 -16.38 -10.25
C TYR A 174 -16.78 -16.36 -10.30
N ILE A 175 -17.44 -16.43 -9.14
CA ILE A 175 -18.90 -16.33 -9.01
C ILE A 175 -19.32 -14.88 -8.72
N LEU A 176 -18.66 -14.24 -7.75
CA LEU A 176 -19.07 -12.95 -7.22
C LEU A 176 -18.54 -11.76 -8.01
N ASP A 177 -17.37 -11.86 -8.67
CA ASP A 177 -16.75 -10.74 -9.40
C ASP A 177 -17.71 -10.16 -10.45
N PRO A 178 -18.31 -10.95 -11.37
CA PRO A 178 -19.19 -10.38 -12.40
C PRO A 178 -20.45 -9.73 -11.81
N LEU A 179 -20.97 -10.31 -10.71
CA LEU A 179 -22.14 -9.77 -10.01
C LEU A 179 -21.82 -8.41 -9.38
N MET A 180 -20.58 -8.23 -8.91
CA MET A 180 -20.09 -6.99 -8.30
C MET A 180 -19.50 -6.00 -9.32
N GLY A 181 -19.58 -6.33 -10.62
CA GLY A 181 -19.10 -5.50 -11.72
C GLY A 181 -17.62 -5.69 -12.08
N HIS A 182 -16.90 -6.55 -11.37
CA HIS A 182 -15.51 -6.89 -11.70
C HIS A 182 -15.48 -7.78 -12.94
N THR A 183 -14.47 -7.57 -13.78
CA THR A 183 -14.12 -8.53 -14.83
C THR A 183 -13.12 -9.53 -14.28
N TRP A 184 -13.28 -10.82 -14.59
CA TRP A 184 -12.47 -11.89 -14.00
C TRP A 184 -10.98 -11.60 -14.11
N ASN A 185 -10.25 -11.64 -12.99
CA ASN A 185 -8.80 -11.42 -12.92
C ASN A 185 -8.26 -10.08 -13.47
N SER A 186 -9.05 -9.25 -14.13
CA SER A 186 -8.55 -7.99 -14.68
C SER A 186 -8.17 -7.01 -13.61
N TYR A 187 -8.90 -6.98 -12.48
CA TYR A 187 -8.51 -6.17 -11.33
C TYR A 187 -7.13 -6.59 -10.81
N PHE A 188 -6.82 -7.89 -10.74
CA PHE A 188 -5.48 -8.39 -10.38
C PHE A 188 -4.40 -7.92 -11.36
N TYR A 189 -4.62 -8.08 -12.67
CA TYR A 189 -3.63 -7.68 -13.68
C TYR A 189 -3.44 -6.17 -13.73
N HIS A 190 -4.51 -5.39 -13.63
CA HIS A 190 -4.44 -3.94 -13.66
C HIS A 190 -3.86 -3.38 -12.36
N HIS A 191 -4.37 -3.79 -11.20
CA HIS A 191 -3.93 -3.26 -9.90
C HIS A 191 -2.52 -3.72 -9.56
N VAL A 192 -2.30 -5.03 -9.46
CA VAL A 192 -1.06 -5.59 -8.91
C VAL A 192 0.06 -5.71 -9.94
N LYS A 193 -0.26 -6.16 -11.15
CA LYS A 193 0.78 -6.42 -12.16
C LYS A 193 1.16 -5.19 -12.97
N HIS A 194 0.36 -4.13 -12.91
CA HIS A 194 0.51 -2.91 -13.69
C HIS A 194 0.58 -1.66 -12.79
N HIS A 195 -0.49 -1.25 -12.14
CA HIS A 195 -0.56 0.02 -11.39
C HIS A 195 0.46 0.09 -10.24
N HIS A 196 0.57 -0.95 -9.39
CA HIS A 196 1.61 -1.02 -8.34
C HIS A 196 3.04 -1.01 -8.88
N VAL A 197 3.25 -1.49 -10.10
CA VAL A 197 4.57 -1.52 -10.74
C VAL A 197 4.94 -0.15 -11.32
N GLU A 198 3.94 0.62 -11.73
CA GLU A 198 4.13 1.92 -12.36
C GLU A 198 3.92 3.11 -11.41
N GLY A 199 3.22 2.94 -10.29
CA GLY A 199 3.12 3.90 -9.19
C GLY A 199 2.50 5.24 -9.59
N ASN A 200 1.43 5.25 -10.39
CA ASN A 200 0.87 6.46 -11.01
C ASN A 200 1.86 7.23 -11.92
N GLY A 201 3.02 6.63 -12.24
CA GLY A 201 4.03 7.20 -13.12
C GLY A 201 3.62 7.22 -14.59
N PRO A 202 4.52 7.64 -15.50
CA PRO A 202 4.17 7.97 -16.88
C PRO A 202 3.69 6.79 -17.72
N ASN A 203 4.06 5.57 -17.36
CA ASN A 203 3.65 4.37 -18.09
C ASN A 203 2.43 3.70 -17.46
N ASP A 204 1.90 4.24 -16.36
CA ASP A 204 0.66 3.76 -15.77
C ASP A 204 -0.54 4.12 -16.66
N LEU A 205 -1.27 3.11 -17.14
CA LEU A 205 -2.53 3.24 -17.87
C LEU A 205 -3.63 3.98 -17.08
N SER A 206 -3.54 4.00 -15.76
CA SER A 206 -4.37 4.77 -14.84
C SER A 206 -3.68 6.01 -14.27
N SER A 207 -2.59 6.48 -14.91
CA SER A 207 -1.89 7.67 -14.46
C SER A 207 -2.76 8.92 -14.56
N THR A 208 -2.72 9.75 -13.51
CA THR A 208 -3.34 11.07 -13.47
C THR A 208 -2.40 12.19 -13.91
N ILE A 209 -1.10 11.94 -14.07
CA ILE A 209 -0.07 13.01 -14.12
C ILE A 209 -0.16 13.92 -15.35
N ARG A 210 -0.68 13.39 -16.46
CA ARG A 210 -0.90 14.14 -17.70
C ARG A 210 -2.17 14.98 -17.69
N TYR A 211 -2.98 14.84 -16.65
CA TYR A 211 -4.27 15.50 -16.51
C TYR A 211 -4.18 16.66 -15.53
N GLN A 212 -4.99 17.70 -15.81
CA GLN A 212 -5.27 18.75 -14.85
C GLN A 212 -6.30 18.18 -13.87
N ARG A 213 -5.90 17.93 -12.62
CA ARG A 213 -6.63 17.03 -11.71
C ARG A 213 -7.83 17.65 -11.01
N ASP A 214 -8.05 18.94 -11.23
CA ASP A 214 -9.21 19.73 -10.81
C ASP A 214 -10.09 20.18 -12.00
N SER A 215 -9.94 19.54 -13.17
CA SER A 215 -10.72 19.83 -14.37
C SER A 215 -11.68 18.70 -14.72
N LEU A 216 -12.99 19.00 -14.72
CA LEU A 216 -14.04 18.05 -15.09
C LEU A 216 -13.85 17.44 -16.48
N LEU A 217 -13.43 18.23 -17.48
CA LEU A 217 -13.19 17.71 -18.82
C LEU A 217 -12.05 16.68 -18.85
N HIS A 218 -11.01 16.89 -18.05
CA HIS A 218 -9.86 16.00 -17.97
C HIS A 218 -10.23 14.72 -17.23
N PHE A 219 -11.02 14.83 -16.16
CA PHE A 219 -11.59 13.68 -15.46
C PHE A 219 -12.47 12.83 -16.38
N LEU A 220 -13.37 13.45 -17.15
CA LEU A 220 -14.22 12.72 -18.11
C LEU A 220 -13.40 12.06 -19.22
N HIS A 221 -12.34 12.71 -19.71
CA HIS A 221 -11.43 12.11 -20.68
C HIS A 221 -10.68 10.90 -20.09
N TYR A 222 -10.18 11.03 -18.86
CA TYR A 222 -9.52 9.95 -18.12
C TYR A 222 -10.45 8.74 -17.92
N VAL A 223 -11.65 8.96 -17.40
CA VAL A 223 -12.67 7.92 -17.20
C VAL A 223 -13.06 7.29 -18.54
N GLY A 224 -13.33 8.10 -19.56
CA GLY A 224 -13.72 7.61 -20.89
C GLY A 224 -12.64 6.72 -21.51
N ARG A 225 -11.37 7.13 -21.44
CA ARG A 225 -10.23 6.33 -21.92
C ARG A 225 -10.21 4.96 -21.24
N PHE A 226 -10.30 4.92 -19.91
CA PHE A 226 -10.31 3.67 -19.17
C PHE A 226 -11.49 2.79 -19.56
N PHE A 227 -12.71 3.34 -19.62
CA PHE A 227 -13.93 2.59 -19.95
C PHE A 227 -13.84 1.88 -21.30
N PHE A 228 -13.36 2.58 -22.33
CA PHE A 228 -13.43 2.10 -23.70
C PHE A 228 -12.16 1.37 -24.16
N LEU A 229 -10.99 1.66 -23.57
CA LEU A 229 -9.71 1.19 -24.09
C LEU A 229 -8.96 0.23 -23.14
N VAL A 230 -9.26 0.17 -21.84
CA VAL A 230 -8.45 -0.62 -20.88
C VAL A 230 -8.35 -2.10 -21.25
N TRP A 231 -9.42 -2.68 -21.80
CA TRP A 231 -9.47 -4.09 -22.20
C TRP A 231 -8.46 -4.44 -23.29
N ALA A 232 -8.02 -3.45 -24.08
CA ALA A 232 -6.99 -3.59 -25.11
C ALA A 232 -5.64 -3.03 -24.64
N ASP A 233 -5.65 -1.86 -23.99
CA ASP A 233 -4.43 -1.17 -23.52
C ASP A 233 -3.65 -2.05 -22.53
N LEU A 234 -4.31 -2.73 -21.59
CA LEU A 234 -3.63 -3.53 -20.56
C LEU A 234 -2.89 -4.76 -21.14
N PRO A 235 -3.51 -5.62 -21.97
CA PRO A 235 -2.80 -6.69 -22.67
C PRO A 235 -1.64 -6.18 -23.54
N VAL A 236 -1.87 -5.10 -24.30
CA VAL A 236 -0.87 -4.52 -25.20
C VAL A 236 0.32 -3.96 -24.40
N TYR A 237 0.06 -3.28 -23.28
CA TYR A 237 1.10 -2.80 -22.38
C TYR A 237 2.01 -3.95 -21.94
N PHE A 238 1.45 -5.08 -21.47
CA PHE A 238 2.27 -6.21 -21.03
C PHE A 238 3.10 -6.81 -22.16
N ILE A 239 2.52 -6.96 -23.36
CA ILE A 239 3.23 -7.50 -24.52
C ILE A 239 4.39 -6.59 -24.93
N ARG A 240 4.16 -5.26 -25.00
CA ARG A 240 5.20 -4.28 -25.35
C ARG A 240 6.35 -4.24 -24.34
N ASN A 241 6.06 -4.52 -23.07
CA ASN A 241 7.06 -4.60 -22.00
C ASN A 241 7.67 -6.02 -21.83
N GLY A 242 7.59 -6.87 -22.86
CA GLY A 242 8.20 -8.21 -22.86
C GLY A 242 7.48 -9.27 -22.01
N LYS A 243 6.38 -8.92 -21.33
CA LYS A 243 5.59 -9.82 -20.48
C LYS A 243 4.46 -10.49 -21.28
N VAL A 244 4.82 -11.16 -22.38
CA VAL A 244 3.87 -11.71 -23.38
C VAL A 244 2.80 -12.62 -22.75
N MET A 245 3.20 -13.58 -21.91
CA MET A 245 2.26 -14.52 -21.27
C MET A 245 1.27 -13.79 -20.35
N THR A 246 1.72 -12.77 -19.61
CA THR A 246 0.87 -11.94 -18.77
C THR A 246 -0.15 -11.17 -19.61
N GLY A 247 0.30 -10.59 -20.74
CA GLY A 247 -0.59 -9.90 -21.67
C GLY A 247 -1.63 -10.82 -22.30
N LEU A 248 -1.24 -12.02 -22.74
CA LEU A 248 -2.17 -13.02 -23.26
C LEU A 248 -3.22 -13.45 -22.23
N LYS A 249 -2.81 -13.65 -20.96
CA LYS A 249 -3.75 -13.97 -19.88
C LYS A 249 -4.71 -12.82 -19.59
N ALA A 250 -4.21 -11.59 -19.46
CA ALA A 250 -5.06 -10.42 -19.26
C ALA A 250 -6.08 -10.25 -20.39
N GLY A 251 -5.64 -10.43 -21.64
CA GLY A 251 -6.51 -10.38 -22.80
C GLY A 251 -7.57 -11.50 -22.79
N PHE A 252 -7.15 -12.74 -22.53
CA PHE A 252 -8.06 -13.89 -22.43
C PHE A 252 -9.21 -13.61 -21.46
N TRP A 253 -8.89 -13.12 -20.25
CA TRP A 253 -9.91 -12.85 -19.25
C TRP A 253 -10.89 -11.73 -19.64
N GLU A 254 -10.40 -10.64 -20.23
CA GLU A 254 -11.27 -9.57 -20.75
C GLU A 254 -12.20 -10.10 -21.86
N PHE A 255 -11.67 -10.83 -22.83
CA PHE A 255 -12.48 -11.41 -23.91
C PHE A 255 -13.49 -12.44 -23.40
N SER A 256 -13.10 -13.31 -22.47
CA SER A 256 -14.00 -14.27 -21.82
C SER A 256 -15.13 -13.56 -21.09
N ASN A 257 -14.85 -12.44 -20.42
CA ASN A 257 -15.86 -11.67 -19.72
C ASN A 257 -16.86 -11.03 -20.70
N TYR A 258 -16.41 -10.43 -21.80
CA TYR A 258 -17.32 -9.90 -22.82
C TYR A 258 -18.15 -11.00 -23.50
N ALA A 259 -17.54 -12.15 -23.80
CA ALA A 259 -18.26 -13.31 -24.33
C ALA A 259 -19.35 -13.79 -23.36
N PHE A 260 -19.04 -13.85 -22.06
CA PHE A 260 -20.02 -14.16 -21.01
C PHE A 260 -21.16 -13.14 -20.98
N LEU A 261 -20.86 -11.84 -20.97
CA LEU A 261 -21.89 -10.78 -20.96
C LEU A 261 -22.81 -10.85 -22.19
N ILE A 262 -22.24 -11.07 -23.38
CA ILE A 262 -23.01 -11.24 -24.63
C ILE A 262 -23.92 -12.46 -24.52
N THR A 263 -23.40 -13.57 -23.98
CA THR A 263 -24.16 -14.80 -23.79
C THR A 263 -25.32 -14.59 -22.85
N MET A 264 -25.08 -14.00 -21.67
CA MET A 264 -26.13 -13.70 -20.70
C MET A 264 -27.17 -12.73 -21.27
N PHE A 265 -26.74 -11.71 -22.02
CA PHE A 265 -27.64 -10.75 -22.64
C PHE A 265 -28.58 -11.40 -23.66
N ASN A 266 -28.07 -12.36 -24.44
CA ASN A 266 -28.86 -13.14 -25.38
C ASN A 266 -29.83 -14.10 -24.66
N LEU A 267 -29.50 -14.56 -23.45
CA LEU A 267 -30.41 -15.37 -22.63
C LEU A 267 -31.54 -14.53 -22.03
N HIS A 268 -31.22 -13.42 -21.35
CA HIS A 268 -32.24 -12.58 -20.71
C HIS A 268 -31.80 -11.12 -20.51
N ARG A 269 -32.03 -10.29 -21.53
CA ARG A 269 -31.59 -8.88 -21.64
C ARG A 269 -31.78 -8.04 -20.37
N ASN A 270 -32.99 -8.00 -19.81
CA ASN A 270 -33.30 -7.11 -18.68
C ASN A 270 -32.60 -7.55 -17.38
N ALA A 271 -32.59 -8.86 -17.10
CA ALA A 271 -31.87 -9.44 -15.98
C ALA A 271 -30.35 -9.20 -16.12
N THR A 272 -29.77 -9.44 -17.30
CA THR A 272 -28.35 -9.16 -17.56
C THR A 272 -28.01 -7.69 -17.37
N PHE A 273 -28.89 -6.79 -17.79
CA PHE A 273 -28.71 -5.36 -17.58
C PHE A 273 -28.60 -5.03 -16.08
N CYS A 274 -29.53 -5.52 -15.26
CA CYS A 274 -29.53 -5.24 -13.83
C CYS A 274 -28.43 -5.95 -13.04
N VAL A 275 -28.14 -7.20 -13.38
CA VAL A 275 -27.25 -8.08 -12.61
C VAL A 275 -25.79 -7.92 -12.98
N PHE A 276 -25.47 -7.57 -14.24
CA PHE A 276 -24.08 -7.56 -14.72
C PHE A 276 -23.67 -6.22 -15.35
N LEU A 277 -24.45 -5.68 -16.29
CA LEU A 277 -24.01 -4.49 -17.03
C LEU A 277 -24.02 -3.22 -16.16
N MET A 278 -25.06 -3.01 -15.37
CA MET A 278 -25.11 -1.85 -14.47
C MET A 278 -24.00 -1.91 -13.40
N PRO A 279 -23.80 -3.03 -12.66
CA PRO A 279 -22.65 -3.15 -11.76
C PRO A 279 -21.30 -2.92 -12.44
N LEU A 280 -21.08 -3.48 -13.64
CA LEU A 280 -19.83 -3.28 -14.39
C LEU A 280 -19.55 -1.80 -14.68
N LEU A 281 -20.56 -1.07 -15.18
CA LEU A 281 -20.41 0.33 -15.52
C LEU A 281 -20.16 1.20 -14.28
N LEU A 282 -20.88 0.94 -13.18
CA LEU A 282 -20.71 1.72 -11.96
C LEU A 282 -19.43 1.41 -11.23
N LEU A 283 -19.02 0.14 -11.18
CA LEU A 283 -17.76 -0.23 -10.57
C LEU A 283 -16.60 0.46 -11.30
N ARG A 284 -16.58 0.42 -12.65
CA ARG A 284 -15.53 1.10 -13.42
C ARG A 284 -15.51 2.60 -13.14
N LEU A 285 -16.67 3.25 -13.01
CA LEU A 285 -16.76 4.66 -12.67
C LEU A 285 -16.20 4.91 -11.26
N GLY A 286 -16.63 4.10 -10.28
CA GLY A 286 -16.19 4.20 -8.89
C GLY A 286 -14.69 3.99 -8.73
N LEU A 287 -14.13 2.96 -9.36
CA LEU A 287 -12.69 2.68 -9.36
C LEU A 287 -11.88 3.85 -9.95
N MET A 288 -12.37 4.45 -11.04
CA MET A 288 -11.67 5.58 -11.69
C MET A 288 -11.82 6.89 -10.94
N ALA A 289 -12.98 7.15 -10.36
CA ALA A 289 -13.16 8.26 -9.43
C ALA A 289 -12.29 8.09 -8.17
N GLY A 290 -12.10 6.86 -7.70
CA GLY A 290 -11.30 6.51 -6.51
C GLY A 290 -9.83 6.71 -6.76
N ASN A 291 -9.32 6.10 -7.83
CA ASN A 291 -7.95 6.27 -8.29
C ASN A 291 -7.62 7.75 -8.53
N TRP A 292 -8.55 8.51 -9.12
CA TRP A 292 -8.36 9.94 -9.30
C TRP A 292 -8.19 10.67 -7.97
N GLY A 293 -9.05 10.41 -6.98
CA GLY A 293 -8.97 11.01 -5.65
C GLY A 293 -7.70 10.62 -4.90
N GLN A 294 -7.30 9.34 -5.00
CA GLN A 294 -6.08 8.79 -4.40
C GLN A 294 -4.80 9.44 -4.96
N HIS A 295 -4.79 9.75 -6.25
CA HIS A 295 -3.62 10.23 -7.00
C HIS A 295 -3.78 11.64 -7.58
N ALA A 296 -4.65 12.47 -7.00
CA ALA A 296 -4.89 13.83 -7.48
C ALA A 296 -3.75 14.80 -7.12
N PHE A 297 -3.10 14.58 -5.98
CA PHE A 297 -2.07 15.46 -5.44
C PHE A 297 -0.71 14.83 -5.67
N VAL A 298 0.03 15.38 -6.64
CA VAL A 298 1.37 14.90 -7.00
C VAL A 298 2.37 16.02 -6.74
N ASP A 299 3.45 15.70 -6.05
CA ASP A 299 4.47 16.68 -5.71
C ASP A 299 5.27 17.12 -6.93
N ASP A 300 5.59 18.41 -7.01
CA ASP A 300 6.30 18.95 -8.16
C ASP A 300 7.82 18.78 -8.08
N VAL A 301 8.37 18.57 -6.88
CA VAL A 301 9.80 18.39 -6.64
C VAL A 301 10.18 16.92 -6.78
N ASP A 302 9.45 16.04 -6.10
CA ASP A 302 9.71 14.61 -6.05
C ASP A 302 8.41 13.81 -6.31
N PRO A 303 7.96 13.75 -7.57
CA PRO A 303 6.68 13.17 -7.92
C PRO A 303 6.60 11.65 -7.74
N ASP A 304 7.73 10.95 -7.72
CA ASP A 304 7.81 9.48 -7.57
C ASP A 304 7.80 9.03 -6.10
N SER A 305 7.83 9.96 -5.15
CA SER A 305 7.78 9.62 -3.71
C SER A 305 6.37 9.28 -3.24
N ASP A 306 6.19 8.06 -2.74
CA ASP A 306 4.92 7.62 -2.15
C ASP A 306 4.46 8.52 -1.00
N TYR A 307 5.40 9.05 -0.21
CA TYR A 307 5.05 9.98 0.88
C TYR A 307 4.53 11.32 0.34
N ARG A 308 5.08 11.83 -0.76
CA ARG A 308 4.81 13.18 -1.26
C ARG A 308 3.66 13.24 -2.26
N SER A 309 3.40 12.13 -2.95
CA SER A 309 2.45 12.03 -4.06
C SER A 309 1.32 11.02 -3.85
N SER A 310 1.23 10.43 -2.66
CA SER A 310 0.05 9.70 -2.19
C SER A 310 -0.54 10.39 -0.96
N ILE A 311 -1.83 10.18 -0.70
CA ILE A 311 -2.53 10.75 0.44
C ILE A 311 -2.98 9.68 1.42
N THR A 312 -3.14 10.05 2.69
CA THR A 312 -3.71 9.20 3.74
C THR A 312 -4.96 9.84 4.31
N LEU A 313 -6.02 9.07 4.51
CA LEU A 313 -7.28 9.48 5.10
C LEU A 313 -7.50 8.69 6.40
N ILE A 314 -7.54 9.38 7.55
CA ILE A 314 -7.59 8.72 8.88
C ILE A 314 -9.02 8.71 9.43
N ASP A 315 -9.69 9.85 9.46
CA ASP A 315 -11.08 9.95 9.91
C ASP A 315 -12.06 9.89 8.75
N VAL A 316 -12.30 8.71 8.21
CA VAL A 316 -13.34 8.56 7.19
C VAL A 316 -14.18 7.36 7.52
N ALA A 317 -15.50 7.52 7.51
CA ALA A 317 -16.44 6.43 7.69
C ALA A 317 -16.11 5.25 6.76
N SER A 318 -15.60 5.53 5.56
CA SER A 318 -15.15 4.51 4.60
C SER A 318 -14.02 3.64 5.11
N ASN A 319 -13.10 4.06 5.99
CA ASN A 319 -12.05 3.17 6.53
C ASN A 319 -12.65 1.95 7.24
N ARG A 320 -13.83 2.10 7.85
CA ARG A 320 -14.59 1.00 8.45
C ARG A 320 -15.19 0.06 7.39
N PHE A 321 -15.65 0.60 6.26
CA PHE A 321 -16.28 -0.15 5.16
C PHE A 321 -15.28 -0.72 4.13
N CYS A 322 -14.10 -0.13 4.06
CA CYS A 322 -13.08 -0.32 3.04
C CYS A 322 -11.77 -0.86 3.64
N TYR A 323 -11.81 -1.39 4.86
CA TYR A 323 -10.66 -2.05 5.49
C TYR A 323 -9.41 -1.15 5.48
N ASN A 324 -9.51 0.05 6.07
CA ASN A 324 -8.40 1.01 6.18
C ASN A 324 -7.69 1.36 4.84
N ASP A 325 -8.35 1.23 3.69
CA ASP A 325 -7.81 1.66 2.38
C ASP A 325 -7.55 3.19 2.32
N GLY A 326 -8.08 3.96 3.26
CA GLY A 326 -7.69 5.36 3.47
C GLY A 326 -6.20 5.54 3.76
N TYR A 327 -5.50 4.54 4.28
CA TYR A 327 -4.04 4.60 4.47
C TYR A 327 -3.26 4.26 3.19
N HIS A 328 -3.58 4.95 2.09
CA HIS A 328 -3.06 4.61 0.76
C HIS A 328 -1.54 4.80 0.63
N THR A 329 -0.96 5.83 1.26
CA THR A 329 0.51 5.96 1.38
C THR A 329 1.14 4.73 2.04
N SER A 330 0.55 4.25 3.14
CA SER A 330 1.00 3.03 3.84
C SER A 330 0.91 1.81 2.91
N HIS A 331 -0.17 1.69 2.15
CA HIS A 331 -0.39 0.62 1.18
C HIS A 331 0.65 0.61 0.04
N HIS A 332 0.98 1.76 -0.57
CA HIS A 332 2.03 1.83 -1.60
C HIS A 332 3.41 1.43 -1.07
N LEU A 333 3.75 1.85 0.16
CA LEU A 333 5.01 1.48 0.79
C LEU A 333 5.13 -0.03 1.08
N ASN A 334 4.01 -0.71 1.32
CA ASN A 334 3.98 -2.17 1.48
C ASN A 334 2.60 -2.72 1.09
N PRO A 335 2.43 -3.15 -0.18
CA PRO A 335 1.14 -3.64 -0.67
C PRO A 335 0.69 -4.96 -0.01
N LEU A 336 1.61 -5.69 0.64
CA LEU A 336 1.30 -6.93 1.37
C LEU A 336 0.96 -6.67 2.84
N ARG A 337 0.91 -5.41 3.28
CA ARG A 337 0.55 -5.07 4.64
C ARG A 337 -0.92 -5.41 4.88
N HIS A 338 -1.18 -6.15 5.95
CA HIS A 338 -2.55 -6.42 6.37
C HIS A 338 -3.25 -5.12 6.77
N TRP A 339 -4.51 -4.98 6.42
CA TRP A 339 -5.23 -3.73 6.56
C TRP A 339 -5.28 -3.15 7.99
N ARG A 340 -5.25 -3.99 9.03
CA ARG A 340 -5.22 -3.51 10.43
C ARG A 340 -3.84 -3.06 10.90
N GLU A 341 -2.80 -3.36 10.12
CA GLU A 341 -1.44 -2.91 10.38
C GLU A 341 -1.16 -1.53 9.77
N HIS A 342 -2.05 -0.97 8.94
CA HIS A 342 -1.85 0.38 8.40
C HIS A 342 -1.82 1.45 9.50
N PRO A 343 -2.76 1.50 10.46
CA PRO A 343 -2.69 2.39 11.62
C PRO A 343 -1.39 2.24 12.43
N VAL A 344 -0.97 0.98 12.69
CA VAL A 344 0.27 0.67 13.42
C VAL A 344 1.49 1.22 12.67
N SER A 345 1.55 1.00 11.36
CA SER A 345 2.63 1.49 10.52
C SER A 345 2.67 3.01 10.45
N PHE A 346 1.50 3.66 10.33
CA PHE A 346 1.39 5.11 10.34
C PHE A 346 1.95 5.69 11.64
N GLN A 347 1.51 5.15 12.79
CA GLN A 347 2.01 5.60 14.09
C GLN A 347 3.51 5.41 14.23
N LYS A 348 4.06 4.28 13.75
CA LYS A 348 5.50 4.00 13.76
C LYS A 348 6.31 5.00 12.90
N THR A 349 5.77 5.44 11.77
CA THR A 349 6.47 6.31 10.81
C THR A 349 5.93 7.75 10.78
N LYS A 350 5.16 8.15 11.78
CA LYS A 350 4.52 9.49 11.89
C LYS A 350 5.51 10.64 11.66
N HIS A 351 6.71 10.54 12.21
CA HIS A 351 7.78 11.55 12.00
C HIS A 351 8.28 11.61 10.55
N THR A 352 8.29 10.47 9.84
CA THR A 352 8.63 10.41 8.42
C THR A 352 7.53 11.05 7.57
N TYR A 353 6.25 10.83 7.90
CA TYR A 353 5.15 11.56 7.25
C TYR A 353 5.33 13.07 7.38
N ALA A 354 5.67 13.56 8.57
CA ALA A 354 5.92 14.98 8.83
C ALA A 354 7.14 15.51 8.03
N SER A 355 8.28 14.82 8.09
CA SER A 355 9.52 15.27 7.44
C SER A 355 9.51 15.16 5.92
N GLN A 356 8.70 14.26 5.38
CA GLN A 356 8.51 14.10 3.93
C GLN A 356 7.35 14.96 3.39
N HIS A 357 6.71 15.80 4.22
CA HIS A 357 5.56 16.62 3.82
C HIS A 357 4.40 15.82 3.24
N ALA A 358 4.12 14.65 3.81
CA ALA A 358 3.00 13.82 3.39
C ALA A 358 1.66 14.53 3.61
N LEU A 359 0.67 14.15 2.80
CA LEU A 359 -0.69 14.69 2.91
C LEU A 359 -1.58 13.73 3.67
N VAL A 360 -2.02 14.17 4.84
CA VAL A 360 -2.94 13.43 5.70
C VAL A 360 -4.24 14.22 5.83
N PHE A 361 -5.36 13.59 5.55
CA PHE A 361 -6.68 14.20 5.65
C PHE A 361 -7.55 13.48 6.69
N HIS A 362 -8.55 14.21 7.16
CA HIS A 362 -9.61 13.75 8.05
C HIS A 362 -10.97 14.26 7.52
N ASP A 363 -12.04 13.54 7.83
CA ASP A 363 -13.43 13.85 7.46
C ASP A 363 -13.67 14.08 5.96
N ILE A 364 -12.93 13.36 5.11
CA ILE A 364 -13.11 13.41 3.65
C ILE A 364 -12.65 12.11 2.98
N ASP A 365 -13.54 11.51 2.17
CA ASP A 365 -13.26 10.30 1.38
C ASP A 365 -12.63 10.61 0.01
N TYR A 366 -11.96 9.64 -0.63
CA TYR A 366 -11.45 9.79 -2.00
C TYR A 366 -12.52 10.23 -3.01
N MET A 367 -13.75 9.71 -2.92
CA MET A 367 -14.86 10.17 -3.77
C MET A 367 -15.15 11.66 -3.56
N MET A 368 -15.13 12.08 -2.29
CA MET A 368 -15.39 13.47 -1.92
C MET A 368 -14.24 14.36 -2.36
N VAL A 369 -12.99 13.93 -2.23
CA VAL A 369 -11.81 14.62 -2.78
C VAL A 369 -12.01 14.86 -4.27
N THR A 370 -12.35 13.82 -5.04
CA THR A 370 -12.62 13.95 -6.48
C THR A 370 -13.71 14.99 -6.76
N VAL A 371 -14.84 14.95 -6.03
CA VAL A 371 -15.92 15.94 -6.19
C VAL A 371 -15.45 17.37 -5.85
N ARG A 372 -14.73 17.56 -4.74
CA ARG A 372 -14.22 18.88 -4.31
C ARG A 372 -13.24 19.45 -5.31
N LEU A 373 -12.39 18.62 -5.91
CA LEU A 373 -11.49 19.02 -6.99
C LEU A 373 -12.25 19.46 -8.23
N MET A 374 -13.31 18.75 -8.64
CA MET A 374 -14.15 19.19 -9.77
C MET A 374 -14.85 20.53 -9.50
N MET A 375 -15.10 20.85 -8.24
CA MET A 375 -15.65 22.12 -7.79
C MET A 375 -14.58 23.20 -7.54
N LYS A 376 -13.28 22.88 -7.65
CA LYS A 376 -12.15 23.73 -7.25
C LYS A 376 -12.27 24.24 -5.81
N ASP A 377 -12.89 23.45 -4.92
CA ASP A 377 -13.13 23.79 -3.52
C ASP A 377 -11.93 23.42 -2.64
N TYR A 378 -10.79 24.07 -2.90
CA TYR A 378 -9.55 23.87 -2.15
C TYR A 378 -9.64 24.31 -0.70
N LYS A 379 -10.57 25.22 -0.37
CA LYS A 379 -10.78 25.66 1.02
C LYS A 379 -11.31 24.52 1.87
N THR A 380 -12.28 23.75 1.37
CA THR A 380 -12.75 22.56 2.09
C THR A 380 -11.66 21.51 2.20
N LEU A 381 -10.92 21.24 1.13
CA LEU A 381 -9.78 20.31 1.17
C LEU A 381 -8.72 20.72 2.21
N ALA A 382 -8.39 22.00 2.28
CA ALA A 382 -7.42 22.53 3.24
C ALA A 382 -7.92 22.48 4.70
N ARG A 383 -9.24 22.57 4.94
CA ARG A 383 -9.82 22.38 6.28
C ARG A 383 -9.73 20.92 6.73
N CYS A 384 -9.91 19.99 5.79
CA CYS A 384 -9.79 18.56 6.04
C CYS A 384 -8.34 18.08 6.13
N LEU A 385 -7.34 18.92 5.83
CA LEU A 385 -5.93 18.55 5.93
C LEU A 385 -5.49 18.58 7.39
N VAL A 386 -4.96 17.47 7.89
CA VAL A 386 -4.26 17.39 9.19
C VAL A 386 -2.84 17.92 8.98
N PRO A 387 -2.51 19.12 9.47
CA PRO A 387 -1.18 19.69 9.24
C PRO A 387 -0.13 18.94 10.07
N MET A 388 0.96 18.55 9.43
CA MET A 388 2.11 17.90 10.07
C MET A 388 3.41 18.66 9.78
N GLY A 389 4.33 18.69 10.75
CA GLY A 389 5.62 19.36 10.60
C GLY A 389 5.47 20.84 10.23
N GLU A 390 6.14 21.29 9.18
CA GLU A 390 6.09 22.68 8.69
C GLU A 390 4.68 23.13 8.26
N GLN A 391 3.80 22.19 7.90
CA GLN A 391 2.41 22.50 7.51
C GLN A 391 1.61 23.11 8.68
N ILE A 392 2.03 22.88 9.93
CA ILE A 392 1.38 23.41 11.14
C ILE A 392 1.39 24.93 11.16
N ALA A 393 2.50 25.54 10.68
CA ALA A 393 2.64 26.99 10.61
C ALA A 393 1.86 27.63 9.45
N MET A 394 1.43 26.85 8.45
CA MET A 394 0.71 27.37 7.29
C MET A 394 -0.72 27.78 7.66
N SER A 395 -1.14 28.94 7.17
CA SER A 395 -2.53 29.39 7.17
C SER A 395 -3.41 28.52 6.26
N LEU A 396 -4.73 28.64 6.42
CA LEU A 396 -5.69 27.88 5.60
C LEU A 396 -5.53 28.19 4.09
N ASP A 397 -5.30 29.45 3.75
CA ASP A 397 -5.13 29.87 2.35
C ASP A 397 -3.79 29.38 1.76
N GLU A 398 -2.71 29.35 2.56
CA GLU A 398 -1.43 28.76 2.12
C GLU A 398 -1.54 27.26 1.88
N ARG A 399 -2.27 26.54 2.74
CA ARG A 399 -2.56 25.10 2.54
C ARG A 399 -3.41 24.88 1.29
N ALA A 400 -4.45 25.70 1.07
CA ALA A 400 -5.29 25.60 -0.11
C ALA A 400 -4.48 25.83 -1.40
N ALA A 401 -3.61 26.85 -1.42
CA ALA A 401 -2.72 27.11 -2.54
C ALA A 401 -1.72 25.95 -2.76
N MET A 402 -1.16 25.38 -1.69
CA MET A 402 -0.27 24.20 -1.78
C MET A 402 -0.99 22.97 -2.36
N LEU A 403 -2.26 22.74 -2.00
CA LEU A 403 -3.04 21.66 -2.60
C LEU A 403 -3.35 21.93 -4.07
N GLU A 404 -3.64 23.19 -4.44
CA GLU A 404 -3.87 23.58 -5.83
C GLU A 404 -2.64 23.33 -6.72
N THR A 405 -1.44 23.72 -6.28
CA THR A 405 -0.21 23.50 -7.06
C THR A 405 0.04 22.01 -7.34
N LYS A 406 -0.26 21.14 -6.37
CA LYS A 406 -0.13 19.67 -6.49
C LYS A 406 -1.12 19.03 -7.47
N THR A 407 -2.14 19.74 -7.94
CA THR A 407 -3.13 19.20 -8.89
C THR A 407 -2.83 19.52 -10.36
N ARG A 408 -1.78 20.29 -10.65
CA ARG A 408 -1.43 20.69 -12.02
C ARG A 408 -0.95 19.51 -12.88
N ARG A 409 -1.34 19.47 -14.15
CA ARG A 409 -0.72 18.53 -15.09
C ARG A 409 0.80 18.75 -15.23
N PHE A 410 1.52 17.67 -15.48
CA PHE A 410 2.92 17.71 -15.89
C PHE A 410 3.03 17.78 -17.42
N THR A 411 3.99 18.56 -17.93
CA THR A 411 4.33 18.52 -19.36
C THR A 411 5.18 17.29 -19.68
N GLU A 412 5.31 16.93 -20.96
CA GLU A 412 6.17 15.79 -21.33
C GLU A 412 7.65 16.07 -21.01
N GLU A 413 8.12 17.32 -21.09
CA GLU A 413 9.48 17.68 -20.67
C GLU A 413 9.68 17.50 -19.16
N GLU A 414 8.70 17.91 -18.35
CA GLU A 414 8.75 17.68 -16.91
C GLU A 414 8.69 16.21 -16.56
N ILE A 415 7.86 15.44 -17.27
CA ILE A 415 7.76 13.99 -17.12
C ILE A 415 9.11 13.33 -17.37
N GLN A 416 9.74 13.63 -18.51
CA GLN A 416 11.06 13.08 -18.85
C GLN A 416 12.15 13.48 -17.85
N LYS A 417 12.05 14.68 -17.27
CA LYS A 417 13.06 15.19 -16.32
C LYS A 417 12.87 14.66 -14.90
N LYS A 418 11.63 14.58 -14.42
CA LYS A 418 11.27 14.35 -13.02
C LYS A 418 10.86 12.92 -12.73
N PHE A 419 10.09 12.30 -13.63
CA PHE A 419 9.79 10.87 -13.56
C PHE A 419 10.93 10.11 -14.23
N LYS A 420 12.13 10.32 -13.70
CA LYS A 420 13.18 9.33 -13.81
C LYS A 420 12.74 8.22 -12.89
N LYS A 421 11.88 7.35 -13.42
CA LYS A 421 11.71 6.03 -12.87
C LYS A 421 13.13 5.60 -12.51
N TYR A 422 13.38 5.24 -11.26
CA TYR A 422 14.43 4.26 -10.99
C TYR A 422 13.94 2.98 -11.69
N SER A 423 13.87 3.02 -13.02
CA SER A 423 13.62 1.93 -13.95
C SER A 423 14.84 1.06 -14.01
N GLU A 424 15.71 1.20 -13.03
CA GLU A 424 16.78 0.32 -12.85
C GLU A 424 16.16 -0.91 -12.22
N THR A 425 15.84 -1.88 -13.08
CA THR A 425 15.75 -3.26 -12.59
C THR A 425 17.01 -3.55 -11.77
N ILE A 426 17.02 -4.57 -10.92
CA ILE A 426 18.27 -4.97 -10.23
C ILE A 426 19.43 -5.08 -11.24
N SER A 427 19.14 -5.48 -12.49
CA SER A 427 20.11 -5.49 -13.57
C SER A 427 20.59 -4.10 -14.00
N ASP A 428 19.72 -3.09 -14.12
CA ASP A 428 20.20 -1.76 -14.54
C ASP A 428 20.84 -1.00 -13.37
N ILE A 429 20.43 -1.22 -12.11
CA ILE A 429 21.12 -0.65 -10.95
C ILE A 429 22.54 -1.20 -10.92
N ALA A 430 22.66 -2.52 -11.10
CA ALA A 430 23.95 -3.16 -11.21
C ALA A 430 24.77 -2.59 -12.38
N LYS A 431 24.18 -2.40 -13.57
CA LYS A 431 24.88 -1.78 -14.72
C LYS A 431 25.39 -0.39 -14.40
N ASP A 432 24.58 0.45 -13.76
CA ASP A 432 24.98 1.81 -13.42
C ASP A 432 26.07 1.83 -12.35
N VAL A 433 25.99 0.95 -11.34
CA VAL A 433 27.06 0.78 -10.35
C VAL A 433 28.37 0.34 -11.02
N ILE A 434 28.33 -0.67 -11.91
CA ILE A 434 29.52 -1.13 -12.63
C ILE A 434 30.09 0.01 -13.50
N ARG A 435 29.25 0.70 -14.26
CA ARG A 435 29.65 1.82 -15.11
C ARG A 435 30.33 2.93 -14.30
N LEU A 436 29.74 3.34 -13.18
CA LEU A 436 30.31 4.38 -12.32
C LEU A 436 31.65 3.95 -11.70
N LEU A 437 31.79 2.68 -11.31
CA LEU A 437 33.06 2.16 -10.82
C LEU A 437 34.12 2.14 -11.93
N GLU A 438 33.76 1.80 -13.16
CA GLU A 438 34.69 1.81 -14.30
C GLU A 438 35.14 3.24 -14.65
N GLU A 439 34.22 4.20 -14.69
CA GLU A 439 34.49 5.62 -14.93
C GLU A 439 35.47 6.19 -13.89
N GLU A 440 35.29 5.84 -12.63
CA GLU A 440 36.14 6.27 -11.52
C GLU A 440 37.40 5.40 -11.33
N LYS A 441 37.59 4.36 -12.15
CA LYS A 441 38.64 3.33 -11.98
C LYS A 441 38.67 2.76 -10.55
N ALA A 442 37.50 2.62 -9.95
CA ALA A 442 37.28 2.15 -8.61
C ALA A 442 36.91 0.66 -8.60
N THR A 443 37.04 0.04 -7.43
CA THR A 443 36.73 -1.38 -7.23
C THR A 443 35.84 -1.57 -6.01
N VAL A 444 35.08 -2.67 -5.98
CA VAL A 444 34.12 -2.96 -4.91
C VAL A 444 34.26 -4.38 -4.35
N GLY A 445 34.10 -4.50 -3.03
CA GLY A 445 33.95 -5.76 -2.29
C GLY A 445 32.64 -5.78 -1.49
N VAL A 446 32.00 -6.94 -1.37
CA VAL A 446 30.66 -7.07 -0.77
C VAL A 446 30.63 -8.06 0.41
N ALA A 447 29.99 -7.70 1.52
CA ALA A 447 29.74 -8.56 2.67
C ALA A 447 28.22 -8.71 2.94
N GLU A 448 27.66 -9.88 2.67
CA GLU A 448 26.22 -10.11 2.76
C GLU A 448 25.84 -10.95 3.98
N SER A 449 24.84 -10.52 4.75
CA SER A 449 24.18 -11.36 5.76
C SER A 449 22.79 -11.75 5.26
N LEU A 450 21.74 -10.97 5.55
CA LEU A 450 20.35 -11.32 5.22
C LEU A 450 20.07 -11.53 3.72
N THR A 451 20.86 -10.91 2.83
CA THR A 451 20.66 -10.99 1.37
C THR A 451 21.25 -12.26 0.76
N GLY A 452 22.07 -13.01 1.50
CA GLY A 452 22.51 -14.36 1.16
C GLY A 452 23.30 -14.51 -0.15
N GLY A 453 23.87 -13.43 -0.71
CA GLY A 453 24.60 -13.46 -1.98
C GLY A 453 23.88 -12.76 -3.14
N SER A 454 22.67 -12.24 -2.92
CA SER A 454 21.84 -11.63 -3.96
C SER A 454 22.46 -10.35 -4.54
N ILE A 455 23.20 -9.57 -3.74
CA ILE A 455 23.87 -8.36 -4.24
C ILE A 455 25.03 -8.75 -5.13
N MET A 456 25.87 -9.69 -4.70
CA MET A 456 26.98 -10.15 -5.50
C MET A 456 26.49 -10.78 -6.82
N ALA A 457 25.41 -11.57 -6.77
CA ALA A 457 24.80 -12.15 -7.96
C ALA A 457 24.28 -11.09 -8.94
N ALA A 458 23.68 -10.01 -8.43
CA ALA A 458 23.22 -8.90 -9.26
C ALA A 458 24.38 -8.18 -9.97
N LEU A 459 25.44 -7.87 -9.24
CA LEU A 459 26.61 -7.17 -9.79
C LEU A 459 27.37 -8.02 -10.80
N THR A 460 27.59 -9.30 -10.53
CA THR A 460 28.34 -10.19 -11.44
C THR A 460 27.54 -10.64 -12.66
N ALA A 461 26.22 -10.43 -12.68
CA ALA A 461 25.40 -10.66 -13.87
C ALA A 461 25.63 -9.61 -14.97
N VAL A 462 26.29 -8.49 -14.65
CA VAL A 462 26.62 -7.44 -15.61
C VAL A 462 27.89 -7.80 -16.38
N GLU A 463 27.85 -7.69 -17.71
CA GLU A 463 29.03 -7.86 -18.55
C GLU A 463 30.11 -6.84 -18.18
N GLY A 464 31.36 -7.28 -18.07
CA GLY A 464 32.47 -6.43 -17.65
C GLY A 464 32.67 -6.32 -16.14
N ALA A 465 31.76 -6.83 -15.31
CA ALA A 465 31.84 -6.68 -13.84
C ALA A 465 33.17 -7.17 -13.21
N SER A 466 33.90 -8.09 -13.86
CA SER A 466 35.22 -8.55 -13.41
C SER A 466 36.30 -7.46 -13.39
N SER A 467 36.10 -6.33 -14.08
CA SER A 467 37.01 -5.18 -14.07
C SER A 467 37.00 -4.44 -12.73
N VAL A 468 35.86 -4.44 -12.02
CA VAL A 468 35.62 -3.61 -10.82
C VAL A 468 35.19 -4.42 -9.59
N CYS A 469 34.46 -5.52 -9.74
CA CYS A 469 34.04 -6.39 -8.64
C CYS A 469 35.17 -7.33 -8.24
N ARG A 470 35.72 -7.16 -7.04
CA ARG A 470 36.85 -7.95 -6.53
C ARG A 470 36.43 -9.21 -5.77
N GLY A 471 35.16 -9.31 -5.42
CA GLY A 471 34.58 -10.47 -4.75
C GLY A 471 33.76 -10.06 -3.52
N GLY A 472 33.48 -11.04 -2.67
CA GLY A 472 32.71 -10.81 -1.48
C GLY A 472 32.56 -12.06 -0.62
N ILE A 473 31.88 -11.91 0.51
CA ILE A 473 31.60 -12.99 1.45
C ILE A 473 30.14 -12.95 1.91
N VAL A 474 29.53 -14.14 2.00
CA VAL A 474 28.27 -14.31 2.72
C VAL A 474 28.59 -14.61 4.19
N SER A 475 28.49 -13.60 5.03
CA SER A 475 28.82 -13.62 6.46
C SER A 475 27.61 -13.96 7.34
N TYR A 476 26.93 -15.07 7.01
CA TYR A 476 25.63 -15.43 7.60
C TYR A 476 25.70 -15.72 9.11
N SER A 477 26.86 -16.10 9.65
CA SER A 477 27.08 -16.32 11.08
C SER A 477 27.90 -15.21 11.72
N THR A 478 27.65 -14.94 13.00
CA THR A 478 28.43 -13.98 13.81
C THR A 478 29.93 -14.30 13.81
N GLY A 479 30.31 -15.58 13.86
CA GLY A 479 31.71 -16.00 13.82
C GLY A 479 32.41 -15.58 12.51
N ILE A 480 31.72 -15.62 11.37
CA ILE A 480 32.29 -15.16 10.10
C ILE A 480 32.50 -13.64 10.10
N LYS A 481 31.52 -12.88 10.64
CA LYS A 481 31.63 -11.42 10.78
C LYS A 481 32.89 -11.04 11.57
N VAL A 482 33.15 -11.73 12.67
CA VAL A 482 34.32 -11.44 13.52
C VAL A 482 35.62 -11.93 12.88
N ASN A 483 35.68 -13.21 12.51
CA ASN A 483 36.94 -13.85 12.14
C ASN A 483 37.45 -13.46 10.75
N ILE A 484 36.54 -13.16 9.81
CA ILE A 484 36.91 -12.87 8.42
C ILE A 484 36.81 -11.38 8.13
N LEU A 485 35.72 -10.73 8.55
CA LEU A 485 35.51 -9.30 8.28
C LEU A 485 36.13 -8.40 9.35
N GLY A 486 36.67 -8.95 10.45
CA GLY A 486 37.30 -8.17 11.52
C GLY A 486 36.31 -7.33 12.33
N VAL A 487 35.02 -7.69 12.31
CA VAL A 487 34.01 -7.00 13.12
C VAL A 487 34.31 -7.24 14.60
N SER A 488 34.25 -6.19 15.40
CA SER A 488 34.51 -6.26 16.83
C SER A 488 33.49 -7.14 17.54
N GLN A 489 33.98 -8.20 18.18
CA GLN A 489 33.17 -9.07 19.04
C GLN A 489 32.48 -8.27 20.16
N SER A 490 33.12 -7.22 20.70
CA SER A 490 32.54 -6.42 21.78
C SER A 490 31.34 -5.60 21.31
N ILE A 491 31.35 -5.11 20.07
CA ILE A 491 30.23 -4.37 19.48
C ILE A 491 29.06 -5.32 19.23
N ILE A 492 29.30 -6.50 18.66
CA ILE A 492 28.24 -7.48 18.44
C ILE A 492 27.61 -7.91 19.76
N THR A 493 28.42 -8.18 20.79
CA THR A 493 27.90 -8.57 22.12
C THR A 493 27.07 -7.45 22.76
N LYS A 494 27.45 -6.17 22.55
CA LYS A 494 26.78 -5.02 23.15
C LYS A 494 25.53 -4.58 22.38
N HIS A 495 25.55 -4.67 21.05
CA HIS A 495 24.58 -4.00 20.18
C HIS A 495 23.84 -4.94 19.21
N GLY A 496 24.20 -6.23 19.16
CA GLY A 496 23.67 -7.20 18.20
C GLY A 496 24.36 -7.14 16.83
N ALA A 497 24.19 -8.19 16.03
CA ALA A 497 24.69 -8.28 14.65
C ALA A 497 23.96 -7.35 13.68
N VAL A 498 22.72 -6.95 14.01
CA VAL A 498 21.95 -6.00 13.21
C VAL A 498 22.20 -4.59 13.75
N ASN A 499 23.35 -3.98 13.51
CA ASN A 499 23.67 -2.64 14.03
C ASN A 499 24.44 -1.80 13.00
N GLY A 500 24.35 -0.46 13.10
CA GLY A 500 25.08 0.47 12.24
C GLY A 500 26.59 0.28 12.28
N GLU A 501 27.19 0.22 13.48
CA GLU A 501 28.62 0.01 13.65
C GLU A 501 29.06 -1.36 13.12
N VAL A 502 28.21 -2.38 13.26
CA VAL A 502 28.47 -3.71 12.68
C VAL A 502 28.43 -3.65 11.16
N ALA A 503 27.46 -2.97 10.56
CA ALA A 503 27.38 -2.80 9.12
C ALA A 503 28.60 -2.04 8.57
N GLU A 504 29.03 -0.96 9.22
CA GLU A 504 30.24 -0.21 8.88
C GLU A 504 31.48 -1.10 8.90
N GLN A 505 31.68 -1.86 9.99
CA GLN A 505 32.82 -2.76 10.11
C GLN A 505 32.76 -3.92 9.11
N MET A 506 31.56 -4.43 8.81
CA MET A 506 31.40 -5.43 7.75
C MET A 506 31.79 -4.87 6.38
N ALA A 507 31.45 -3.61 6.08
CA ALA A 507 31.80 -2.98 4.81
C ALA A 507 33.31 -2.69 4.71
N ALA A 508 33.93 -2.20 5.79
CA ALA A 508 35.37 -2.04 5.87
C ALA A 508 36.10 -3.39 5.75
N GLY A 509 35.59 -4.42 6.43
CA GLY A 509 36.05 -5.80 6.32
C GLY A 509 35.96 -6.32 4.89
N ALA A 510 34.86 -6.06 4.18
CA ALA A 510 34.67 -6.44 2.79
C ALA A 510 35.78 -5.89 1.90
N ARG A 511 36.12 -4.60 2.04
CA ARG A 511 37.26 -3.99 1.33
C ARG A 511 38.58 -4.65 1.66
N SER A 512 38.80 -4.94 2.94
CA SER A 512 40.06 -5.53 3.40
C SER A 512 40.26 -6.91 2.78
N ILE A 513 39.25 -7.77 2.83
CA ILE A 513 39.38 -9.16 2.35
C ILE A 513 39.41 -9.28 0.82
N THR A 514 38.87 -8.29 0.10
CA THR A 514 38.89 -8.27 -1.38
C THR A 514 40.06 -7.47 -1.93
N THR A 515 40.91 -6.88 -1.09
CA THR A 515 42.12 -6.19 -1.53
C THR A 515 43.12 -7.20 -2.09
N LEU A 516 43.64 -6.90 -3.28
CA LEU A 516 44.66 -7.69 -3.96
C LEU A 516 45.94 -6.84 -4.04
N ASP A 517 46.62 -6.84 -5.19
CA ASP A 517 47.80 -5.99 -5.44
C ASP A 517 47.48 -4.49 -5.31
N THR A 518 46.21 -4.12 -5.49
CA THR A 518 45.69 -2.76 -5.29
C THR A 518 44.56 -2.76 -4.26
N PRO A 519 44.46 -1.72 -3.40
CA PRO A 519 43.40 -1.60 -2.43
C PRO A 519 42.01 -1.59 -3.07
N THR A 520 41.07 -2.36 -2.51
CA THR A 520 39.66 -2.24 -2.90
C THR A 520 39.14 -0.86 -2.52
N THR A 521 38.53 -0.14 -3.45
CA THR A 521 38.10 1.24 -3.25
C THR A 521 36.88 1.33 -2.33
N TRP A 522 35.89 0.46 -2.56
CA TRP A 522 34.58 0.50 -1.91
C TRP A 522 34.21 -0.83 -1.27
N GLY A 523 33.52 -0.74 -0.13
CA GLY A 523 32.96 -1.87 0.59
C GLY A 523 31.48 -1.69 0.76
N ILE A 524 30.70 -2.74 0.50
CA ILE A 524 29.27 -2.75 0.75
C ILE A 524 28.97 -3.87 1.74
N SER A 525 28.10 -3.62 2.70
CA SER A 525 27.61 -4.67 3.58
C SER A 525 26.10 -4.61 3.79
N THR A 526 25.51 -5.76 4.10
CA THR A 526 24.11 -5.86 4.52
C THR A 526 23.96 -6.69 5.79
N THR A 527 23.25 -6.15 6.78
CA THR A 527 22.82 -6.86 7.98
C THR A 527 21.39 -6.49 8.32
N GLY A 528 20.63 -7.39 8.93
CA GLY A 528 19.20 -7.22 9.06
C GLY A 528 18.47 -8.50 9.44
N VAL A 529 17.17 -8.36 9.68
CA VAL A 529 16.26 -9.45 10.04
C VAL A 529 15.41 -9.79 8.83
N ALA A 530 15.70 -10.88 8.13
CA ALA A 530 14.92 -11.31 6.96
C ALA A 530 13.48 -11.70 7.33
N GLY A 531 13.23 -12.06 8.59
CA GLY A 531 11.96 -12.61 9.06
C GLY A 531 11.91 -14.15 8.98
N PRO A 532 10.79 -14.77 9.41
CA PRO A 532 9.51 -14.14 9.74
C PRO A 532 9.36 -13.68 11.20
N VAL A 533 10.37 -13.92 12.06
CA VAL A 533 10.32 -13.59 13.49
C VAL A 533 11.29 -12.46 13.84
N THR A 534 11.02 -11.78 14.96
CA THR A 534 11.92 -10.78 15.54
C THR A 534 13.24 -11.42 15.96
N GLU A 535 14.35 -10.79 15.60
CA GLU A 535 15.70 -11.19 16.03
C GLU A 535 16.41 -9.98 16.67
N GLU A 536 17.11 -10.21 17.79
CA GLU A 536 17.83 -9.16 18.53
C GLU A 536 16.97 -7.93 18.87
N GLY A 537 15.67 -8.14 19.13
CA GLY A 537 14.71 -7.06 19.41
C GLY A 537 14.29 -6.23 18.19
N LYS A 538 14.63 -6.66 16.97
CA LYS A 538 14.32 -5.95 15.72
C LYS A 538 13.32 -6.73 14.88
N ALA A 539 12.34 -6.01 14.35
CA ALA A 539 11.25 -6.60 13.58
C ALA A 539 11.76 -7.19 12.24
N PRO A 540 11.12 -8.25 11.73
CA PRO A 540 11.27 -8.68 10.34
C PRO A 540 11.23 -7.50 9.36
N GLY A 541 12.13 -7.49 8.39
CA GLY A 541 12.28 -6.42 7.41
C GLY A 541 13.22 -5.30 7.83
N THR A 542 13.75 -5.28 9.06
CA THR A 542 14.76 -4.30 9.48
C THR A 542 16.06 -4.55 8.71
N VAL A 543 16.53 -3.57 7.93
CA VAL A 543 17.78 -3.68 7.16
C VAL A 543 18.71 -2.51 7.44
N ILE A 544 20.00 -2.78 7.60
CA ILE A 544 21.06 -1.78 7.70
C ILE A 544 22.11 -2.09 6.63
N ILE A 545 22.52 -1.05 5.90
CA ILE A 545 23.49 -1.15 4.82
C ILE A 545 24.74 -0.36 5.21
N GLY A 546 25.90 -1.00 5.20
CA GLY A 546 27.18 -0.33 5.42
C GLY A 546 27.85 0.00 4.10
N ILE A 547 28.40 1.21 3.99
CA ILE A 547 29.26 1.61 2.87
C ILE A 547 30.60 2.08 3.44
N SER A 548 31.69 1.54 2.91
CA SER A 548 33.05 1.92 3.28
C SER A 548 33.79 2.46 2.07
N ARG A 549 34.50 3.57 2.27
CA ARG A 549 35.60 4.07 1.44
C ARG A 549 36.77 4.36 2.38
N ALA A 550 38.01 4.33 1.90
CA ALA A 550 39.17 4.60 2.75
C ALA A 550 38.98 5.88 3.60
N GLY A 551 38.95 5.72 4.92
CA GLY A 551 38.77 6.81 5.90
C GLY A 551 37.34 7.34 6.05
N GLN A 552 36.34 6.72 5.41
CA GLN A 552 34.93 7.11 5.45
C GLN A 552 34.04 5.86 5.45
N ASP A 553 33.62 5.47 6.64
CA ASP A 553 32.64 4.39 6.83
C ASP A 553 31.31 4.99 7.27
N ARG A 554 30.21 4.51 6.68
CA ARG A 554 28.87 5.01 6.99
C ARG A 554 27.84 3.90 6.90
N ALA A 555 27.02 3.78 7.94
CA ALA A 555 25.78 3.01 7.90
C ALA A 555 24.59 3.84 7.37
N PHE A 556 23.69 3.15 6.69
CA PHE A 556 22.38 3.63 6.25
C PHE A 556 21.29 2.73 6.82
N GLY A 557 20.17 3.33 7.22
CA GLY A 557 19.08 2.67 7.91
C GLY A 557 19.11 2.86 9.44
N PRO A 558 18.35 2.05 10.20
CA PRO A 558 17.54 0.93 9.73
C PRO A 558 16.42 1.39 8.77
N PHE A 559 16.25 0.65 7.66
CA PHE A 559 15.10 0.74 6.76
C PHE A 559 13.93 -0.09 7.28
#